data_AF-A0A7W8ECD9-F1
#
_entry.id   AF-A0A7W8ECD9-F1
#
_cell.length_a   1.000
_cell.length_b   1.000
_cell.length_c   1.000
_cell.angle_alpha   90.00
_cell.angle_beta   90.00
_cell.angle_gamma   90.00
#
_symmetry.space_group_name_H-M   'P 1'
#
loop_
_entity.id
_entity.type
_entity.pdbx_description
1 polymer ?
#
loop_
_entity_poly.entity_id
_entity_poly.type
_entity_poly.pdbx_seq_one_letter_code
_entity_poly.pdbx_strand_id
1 'polypeptide(L)'
;MLLWTVVTYVLATDVLPNLFLVTINSVGYLPYSDRPGPGWQSPHLPSKEELQFFFGFALLLLRGAAFYGSLFALLSIILGWCRAPRYLNRVVATILALISSGIMMAAAGWMIAISAMGVYTAATCGALWGLLVFPRLVPKFPYLPPLAIRIIAPLLALALGGYWLIRPMLPNRALTNAKIEVIRRSPSEQAAPSLAYLGPEFAYQLREANKYVAVSRMDFATDGKNQVRVLLIVDDPQPTAHTFVLPRTGTVVYRQHEGVWKEEQSGGKPSDISVSFTAFNSTLQTQGPCCSSMSSGFAPYR
;
A
#
# COMPACT_ATOMS: atom_id res chain seq x y z
N MET A 1 -12.63 -26.39 19.69
CA MET A 1 -11.66 -26.76 18.62
C MET A 1 -10.84 -25.57 18.16
N LEU A 2 -11.44 -24.40 17.89
CA LEU A 2 -10.71 -23.21 17.41
C LEU A 2 -9.57 -22.77 18.34
N LEU A 3 -9.85 -22.64 19.65
CA LEU A 3 -8.82 -22.31 20.63
C LEU A 3 -7.67 -23.34 20.64
N TRP A 4 -7.99 -24.63 20.50
CA TRP A 4 -6.98 -25.68 20.42
C TRP A 4 -6.11 -25.58 19.17
N THR A 5 -6.66 -25.14 18.03
CA THR A 5 -5.87 -24.82 16.83
C THR A 5 -4.85 -23.73 17.10
N VAL A 6 -5.27 -22.64 17.76
CA VAL A 6 -4.36 -21.55 18.13
C VAL A 6 -3.29 -22.03 19.10
N VAL A 7 -3.69 -22.66 20.21
CA VAL A 7 -2.78 -23.12 21.27
C VAL A 7 -1.76 -24.12 20.73
N THR A 8 -2.19 -25.14 19.99
CA THR A 8 -1.26 -26.14 19.45
C THR A 8 -0.33 -25.58 18.38
N TYR A 9 -0.78 -24.59 17.60
CA TYR A 9 0.08 -23.89 16.64
C TYR A 9 1.14 -23.05 17.35
N VAL A 10 0.76 -22.30 18.41
CA VAL A 10 1.71 -21.55 19.25
C VAL A 10 2.74 -22.50 19.87
N LEU A 11 2.29 -23.61 20.46
CA LEU A 11 3.22 -24.61 21.00
C LEU A 11 4.20 -25.12 19.94
N ALA A 12 3.72 -25.39 18.72
CA ALA A 12 4.54 -25.92 17.65
C ALA A 12 5.52 -24.90 17.06
N THR A 13 5.15 -23.63 16.97
CA THR A 13 5.90 -22.63 16.17
C THR A 13 6.65 -21.61 17.02
N ASP A 14 6.35 -21.55 18.32
CA ASP A 14 6.99 -20.66 19.28
C ASP A 14 7.71 -21.47 20.36
N VAL A 15 6.98 -22.29 21.12
CA VAL A 15 7.55 -23.01 22.28
C VAL A 15 8.57 -24.07 21.86
N LEU A 16 8.25 -24.95 20.90
CA LEU A 16 9.18 -26.00 20.47
C LEU A 16 10.48 -25.46 19.85
N PRO A 17 10.45 -24.49 18.92
CA PRO A 17 11.67 -23.89 18.39
C PRO A 17 12.50 -23.19 19.46
N ASN A 18 11.86 -22.51 20.41
CA ASN A 18 12.57 -21.89 21.54
C ASN A 18 13.26 -22.91 22.44
N LEU A 19 12.57 -24.01 22.78
CA LEU A 19 13.18 -25.10 23.56
C LEU A 19 14.36 -25.73 22.82
N PHE A 20 14.26 -25.88 21.50
CA PHE A 20 15.36 -26.38 20.68
C PHE A 20 16.56 -25.42 20.70
N LEU A 21 16.33 -24.11 20.60
CA LEU A 21 17.40 -23.11 20.68
C LEU A 21 18.06 -23.09 22.07
N VAL A 22 17.29 -23.21 23.16
CA VAL A 22 17.82 -23.36 24.53
C VAL A 22 18.72 -24.59 24.62
N THR A 23 18.26 -25.72 24.07
CA THR A 23 19.02 -26.98 24.09
C THR A 23 20.33 -26.85 23.33
N ILE A 24 20.31 -26.21 22.16
CA ILE A 24 21.50 -26.02 21.34
C ILE A 24 22.48 -25.04 21.98
N ASN A 25 21.99 -23.96 22.58
CA ASN A 25 22.80 -23.06 23.39
C ASN A 25 23.48 -23.81 24.55
N SER A 26 22.75 -24.69 25.23
CA SER A 26 23.26 -25.49 26.36
C SER A 26 24.34 -26.50 25.93
N VAL A 27 24.31 -26.97 24.69
CA VAL A 27 25.38 -27.80 24.11
C VAL A 27 26.64 -26.98 23.77
N GLY A 28 26.56 -25.66 23.91
CA GLY A 28 27.66 -24.74 23.66
C GLY A 28 27.71 -24.24 22.21
N TYR A 29 26.69 -24.51 21.39
CA TYR A 29 26.61 -24.00 20.03
C TYR A 29 25.53 -22.93 19.95
N LEU A 30 25.88 -21.67 19.73
CA LEU A 30 24.90 -20.65 19.40
C LEU A 30 25.15 -20.17 17.97
N PRO A 31 24.39 -20.66 16.98
CA PRO A 31 24.53 -20.18 15.62
C PRO A 31 24.01 -18.73 15.58
N TYR A 32 24.94 -17.78 15.55
CA TYR A 32 24.72 -16.33 15.46
C TYR A 32 25.35 -15.84 14.15
N SER A 33 24.65 -15.04 13.34
CA SER A 33 25.08 -14.87 11.95
C SER A 33 26.27 -13.94 11.73
N ASP A 34 26.56 -12.95 12.58
CA ASP A 34 27.53 -11.89 12.16
C ASP A 34 28.40 -11.28 13.27
N ARG A 35 28.51 -11.90 14.45
CA ARG A 35 29.47 -11.44 15.48
C ARG A 35 30.65 -12.40 15.60
N PRO A 36 31.91 -11.91 15.51
CA PRO A 36 33.09 -12.72 15.77
C PRO A 36 33.16 -12.98 17.29
N GLY A 37 32.43 -14.00 17.73
CA GLY A 37 32.56 -14.64 19.03
C GLY A 37 32.74 -16.14 18.80
N PRO A 38 33.39 -16.88 19.72
CA PRO A 38 33.61 -18.29 19.53
C PRO A 38 32.24 -18.98 19.44
N GLY A 39 31.89 -19.48 18.25
CA GLY A 39 30.64 -20.21 18.01
C GLY A 39 30.52 -21.52 18.80
N TRP A 40 31.49 -21.78 19.66
CA TRP A 40 31.58 -22.91 20.56
C TRP A 40 31.95 -22.39 21.95
N GLN A 41 31.01 -22.51 22.87
CA GLN A 41 31.21 -22.37 24.31
C GLN A 41 31.26 -23.77 24.93
N SER A 42 31.73 -23.89 26.18
CA SER A 42 31.60 -25.17 26.88
C SER A 42 30.12 -25.50 27.11
N PRO A 43 29.74 -26.79 27.02
CA PRO A 43 28.40 -27.22 27.41
C PRO A 43 28.10 -26.73 28.83
N HIS A 44 26.93 -26.14 29.02
CA HIS A 44 26.52 -25.55 30.28
C HIS A 44 25.01 -25.73 30.49
N LEU A 45 24.58 -25.59 31.74
CA LEU A 45 23.16 -25.45 32.03
C LEU A 45 22.75 -24.01 31.78
N PRO A 46 21.56 -23.76 31.18
CA PRO A 46 21.14 -22.42 30.82
C PRO A 46 21.05 -21.55 32.07
N SER A 47 21.77 -20.43 32.04
CA SER A 47 21.78 -19.43 33.09
C SER A 47 20.41 -18.75 33.20
N LYS A 48 20.17 -18.07 34.32
CA LYS A 48 18.93 -17.30 34.53
C LYS A 48 18.75 -16.22 33.45
N GLU A 49 19.83 -15.58 33.02
CA GLU A 49 19.83 -14.53 32.00
C GLU A 49 19.44 -15.09 30.62
N GLU A 50 19.98 -16.26 30.25
CA GLU A 50 19.63 -16.94 28.99
C GLU A 50 18.16 -17.39 28.99
N LEU A 51 17.68 -17.96 30.10
CA LEU A 51 16.28 -18.33 30.23
C LEU A 51 15.35 -17.11 30.12
N GLN A 52 15.73 -15.98 30.71
CA GLN A 52 14.98 -14.73 30.57
C GLN A 52 14.98 -14.23 29.12
N PHE A 53 16.12 -14.34 28.41
CA PHE A 53 16.21 -14.00 27.00
C PHE A 53 15.27 -14.86 26.15
N PHE A 54 15.32 -16.18 26.27
CA PHE A 54 14.47 -17.09 25.50
C PHE A 54 12.98 -16.94 25.85
N PHE A 55 12.66 -16.70 27.13
CA PHE A 55 11.29 -16.41 27.53
C PHE A 55 10.78 -15.08 26.95
N GLY A 56 11.61 -14.03 27.00
CA GLY A 56 11.29 -12.75 26.37
C GLY A 56 11.11 -12.88 24.85
N PHE A 57 11.92 -13.71 24.20
CA PHE A 57 11.80 -14.00 22.79
C PHE A 57 10.52 -14.78 22.45
N ALA A 58 10.14 -15.76 23.27
CA ALA A 58 8.86 -16.45 23.13
C ALA A 58 7.68 -15.47 23.27
N LEU A 59 7.71 -14.56 24.25
CA LEU A 59 6.67 -13.54 24.41
C LEU A 59 6.58 -12.58 23.21
N LEU A 60 7.71 -12.26 22.57
CA LEU A 60 7.73 -11.47 21.34
C LEU A 60 7.03 -12.21 20.19
N LEU A 61 7.36 -13.49 20.00
CA LEU A 61 6.78 -14.34 18.96
C LEU A 61 5.31 -14.67 19.19
N LEU A 62 4.87 -14.72 20.45
CA LEU A 62 3.51 -15.12 20.84
C LEU A 62 2.43 -14.36 20.08
N ARG A 63 2.62 -13.05 19.84
CA ARG A 63 1.65 -12.24 19.08
C ARG A 63 1.52 -12.69 17.63
N GLY A 64 2.66 -12.92 16.97
CA GLY A 64 2.70 -13.43 15.60
C GLY A 64 2.14 -14.85 15.52
N ALA A 65 2.52 -15.72 16.45
CA ALA A 65 2.08 -17.10 16.50
C ALA A 65 0.57 -17.20 16.77
N ALA A 66 0.04 -16.38 17.68
CA ALA A 66 -1.40 -16.28 17.94
C ALA A 66 -2.16 -15.74 16.73
N PHE A 67 -1.61 -14.73 16.03
CA PHE A 67 -2.20 -14.19 14.81
C PHE A 67 -2.31 -15.27 13.72
N TYR A 68 -1.21 -15.93 13.35
CA TYR A 68 -1.25 -17.02 12.38
C TYR A 68 -2.09 -18.21 12.86
N GLY A 69 -2.01 -18.57 14.14
CA GLY A 69 -2.86 -19.59 14.74
C GLY A 69 -4.36 -19.28 14.60
N SER A 70 -4.75 -18.00 14.71
CA SER A 70 -6.13 -17.56 14.49
C SER A 70 -6.55 -17.66 13.02
N LEU A 71 -5.65 -17.36 12.08
CA LEU A 71 -5.87 -17.60 10.65
C LEU A 71 -6.05 -19.09 10.35
N PHE A 72 -5.26 -19.97 10.99
CA PHE A 72 -5.46 -21.42 10.90
C PHE A 72 -6.77 -21.88 11.53
N ALA A 73 -7.21 -21.26 12.62
CA ALA A 73 -8.51 -21.54 13.20
C ALA A 73 -9.64 -21.20 12.20
N LEU A 74 -9.58 -20.04 11.55
CA LEU A 74 -10.51 -19.66 10.47
C LEU A 74 -10.43 -20.63 9.28
N LEU A 75 -9.22 -20.99 8.85
CA LEU A 75 -9.01 -21.97 7.78
C LEU A 75 -9.63 -23.33 8.15
N SER A 76 -9.53 -23.76 9.42
CA SER A 76 -10.14 -25.01 9.88
C SER A 76 -11.67 -24.98 9.75
N ILE A 77 -12.31 -23.84 10.03
CA ILE A 77 -13.75 -23.64 9.83
C ILE A 77 -14.08 -23.79 8.35
N ILE A 78 -13.34 -23.09 7.47
CA ILE A 78 -13.58 -23.11 6.02
C ILE A 78 -13.42 -24.53 5.47
N LEU A 79 -12.34 -25.22 5.82
CA LEU A 79 -12.07 -26.59 5.35
C LEU A 79 -13.10 -27.60 5.92
N GLY A 80 -13.52 -27.41 7.17
CA GLY A 80 -14.57 -28.21 7.80
C GLY A 80 -15.93 -28.01 7.11
N TRP A 81 -16.26 -26.75 6.79
CA TRP A 81 -17.47 -26.37 6.06
C TRP A 81 -17.48 -26.98 4.65
N CYS A 82 -16.33 -26.97 3.97
CA CYS A 82 -16.16 -27.60 2.66
C CYS A 82 -16.15 -29.13 2.70
N ARG A 83 -16.01 -29.74 3.89
CA ARG A 83 -15.68 -31.17 4.06
C ARG A 83 -14.47 -31.60 3.24
N ALA A 84 -13.43 -30.77 3.25
CA ALA A 84 -12.18 -31.07 2.57
C ALA A 84 -11.61 -32.42 3.09
N PRO A 85 -11.19 -33.31 2.18
CA PRO A 85 -10.67 -34.61 2.59
C PRO A 85 -9.37 -34.45 3.36
N ARG A 86 -9.05 -35.42 4.23
CA ARG A 86 -7.92 -35.31 5.16
C ARG A 86 -6.57 -35.09 4.48
N TYR A 87 -6.34 -35.68 3.30
CA TYR A 87 -5.09 -35.48 2.56
C TYR A 87 -4.96 -34.04 2.06
N LEU A 88 -6.06 -33.40 1.64
CA LEU A 88 -6.05 -32.01 1.20
C LEU A 88 -5.75 -31.08 2.39
N ASN A 89 -6.38 -31.33 3.54
CA ASN A 89 -6.11 -30.59 4.77
C ASN A 89 -4.63 -30.69 5.17
N ARG A 90 -4.03 -31.89 5.03
CA ARG A 90 -2.60 -32.10 5.27
C ARG A 90 -1.75 -31.24 4.36
N VAL A 91 -1.94 -31.34 3.04
CA VAL A 91 -1.09 -30.63 2.07
C VAL A 91 -1.20 -29.12 2.25
N VAL A 92 -2.43 -28.59 2.28
CA VAL A 92 -2.68 -27.14 2.40
C VAL A 92 -2.14 -26.60 3.72
N ALA A 93 -2.46 -27.26 4.84
CA ALA A 93 -2.01 -26.78 6.14
C ALA A 93 -0.50 -26.92 6.32
N THR A 94 0.14 -27.97 5.79
CA THR A 94 1.60 -28.15 5.87
C THR A 94 2.31 -27.02 5.14
N ILE A 95 1.93 -26.73 3.88
CA ILE A 95 2.56 -25.67 3.08
C ILE A 95 2.36 -24.31 3.75
N LEU A 96 1.13 -23.98 4.14
CA LEU A 96 0.84 -22.70 4.79
C LEU A 96 1.54 -22.58 6.16
N ALA A 97 1.58 -23.65 6.95
CA ALA A 97 2.20 -23.62 8.27
C ALA A 97 3.72 -23.48 8.18
N LEU A 98 4.34 -24.17 7.21
CA LEU A 98 5.77 -24.03 6.90
C LEU A 98 6.11 -22.58 6.54
N ILE A 99 5.37 -21.98 5.60
CA ILE A 99 5.61 -20.62 5.14
C ILE A 99 5.36 -19.60 6.26
N SER A 100 4.22 -19.69 6.95
CA SER A 100 3.86 -18.73 8.01
C SER A 100 4.83 -18.76 9.18
N SER A 101 5.18 -19.94 9.69
CA SER A 101 6.14 -20.07 10.80
C SER A 101 7.56 -19.66 10.38
N GLY A 102 7.97 -20.00 9.15
CA GLY A 102 9.24 -19.54 8.58
C GLY A 102 9.30 -18.02 8.46
N ILE A 103 8.28 -17.37 7.87
CA ILE A 103 8.21 -15.91 7.75
C ILE A 103 8.18 -15.24 9.13
N MET A 104 7.37 -15.75 10.05
CA MET A 104 7.27 -15.23 11.41
C MET A 104 8.62 -15.26 12.12
N MET A 105 9.30 -16.41 12.10
CA MET A 105 10.61 -16.58 12.73
C MET A 105 11.70 -15.79 11.99
N ALA A 106 11.64 -15.66 10.67
CA ALA A 106 12.57 -14.83 9.90
C ALA A 106 12.41 -13.34 10.22
N ALA A 107 11.17 -12.86 10.33
CA ALA A 107 10.88 -11.48 10.72
C ALA A 107 11.36 -11.18 12.14
N ALA A 108 11.18 -12.12 13.07
CA ALA A 108 11.71 -11.99 14.43
C ALA A 108 13.23 -12.11 14.46
N GLY A 109 13.81 -13.01 13.66
CA GLY A 109 15.25 -13.21 13.54
C GLY A 109 15.98 -11.97 13.03
N TRP A 110 15.33 -11.16 12.19
CA TRP A 110 15.86 -9.85 11.78
C TRP A 110 16.03 -8.88 12.95
N MET A 111 15.24 -9.00 14.03
CA MET A 111 15.34 -8.14 15.20
C MET A 111 16.45 -8.55 16.18
N ILE A 112 16.84 -9.82 16.19
CA ILE A 112 17.77 -10.36 17.20
C ILE A 112 18.98 -11.10 16.64
N ALA A 113 19.19 -11.01 15.31
CA ALA A 113 20.26 -11.68 14.56
C ALA A 113 20.37 -13.19 14.88
N ILE A 114 19.22 -13.86 14.96
CA ILE A 114 19.14 -15.32 15.05
C ILE A 114 19.61 -15.93 13.74
N SER A 115 20.35 -17.04 13.82
CA SER A 115 20.70 -17.83 12.64
C SER A 115 19.48 -18.39 11.90
N ALA A 116 19.70 -18.71 10.63
CA ALA A 116 18.75 -19.44 9.79
C ALA A 116 18.24 -20.74 10.43
N MET A 117 18.99 -21.34 11.36
CA MET A 117 18.58 -22.56 12.06
C MET A 117 17.25 -22.37 12.83
N GLY A 118 17.06 -21.25 13.53
CA GLY A 118 15.80 -20.97 14.21
C GLY A 118 14.62 -20.93 13.24
N VAL A 119 14.83 -20.30 12.07
CA VAL A 119 13.85 -20.22 10.99
C VAL A 119 13.49 -21.61 10.45
N TYR A 120 14.49 -22.46 10.19
CA TYR A 120 14.27 -23.82 9.69
C TYR A 120 13.56 -24.71 10.71
N THR A 121 13.91 -24.60 12.00
CA THR A 121 13.25 -25.34 13.07
C THR A 121 11.79 -24.92 13.19
N ALA A 122 11.49 -23.61 13.22
CA ALA A 122 10.13 -23.12 13.25
C ALA A 122 9.30 -23.59 12.04
N ALA A 123 9.88 -23.46 10.83
CA ALA A 123 9.26 -23.92 9.58
C ALA A 123 8.94 -25.42 9.61
N THR A 124 9.87 -26.24 10.10
CA THR A 124 9.71 -27.69 10.17
C THR A 124 8.69 -28.09 11.24
N CYS A 125 8.73 -27.48 12.43
CA CYS A 125 7.72 -27.73 13.46
C CYS A 125 6.32 -27.29 13.01
N GLY A 126 6.20 -26.15 12.32
CA GLY A 126 4.96 -25.71 11.69
C GLY A 126 4.47 -26.70 10.63
N ALA A 127 5.35 -27.18 9.75
CA ALA A 127 5.03 -28.19 8.74
C ALA A 127 4.52 -29.50 9.37
N LEU A 128 5.23 -30.02 10.39
CA LEU A 128 4.84 -31.23 11.12
C LEU A 128 3.49 -31.05 11.82
N TRP A 129 3.24 -29.87 12.41
CA TRP A 129 1.94 -29.54 12.99
C TRP A 129 0.83 -29.54 11.93
N GLY A 130 1.06 -28.92 10.76
CA GLY A 130 0.12 -28.91 9.64
C GLY A 130 -0.17 -30.30 9.08
N LEU A 131 0.83 -31.16 9.05
CA LEU A 131 0.72 -32.54 8.56
C LEU A 131 0.00 -33.47 9.54
N LEU A 132 0.33 -33.38 10.82
CA LEU A 132 -0.08 -34.36 11.83
C LEU A 132 -1.23 -33.88 12.71
N VAL A 133 -1.18 -32.63 13.17
CA VAL A 133 -2.10 -32.11 14.20
C VAL A 133 -3.31 -31.46 13.56
N PHE A 134 -3.10 -30.52 12.63
CA PHE A 134 -4.18 -29.71 12.04
C PHE A 134 -5.36 -30.52 11.45
N PRO A 135 -5.17 -31.62 10.69
CA PRO A 135 -6.28 -32.36 10.09
C PRO A 135 -7.24 -32.98 11.12
N ARG A 136 -6.79 -33.14 12.38
CA ARG A 136 -7.60 -33.64 13.50
C ARG A 136 -8.40 -32.53 14.18
N LEU A 137 -8.03 -31.28 13.98
CA LEU A 137 -8.66 -30.10 14.57
C LEU A 137 -9.75 -29.48 13.68
N VAL A 138 -9.86 -29.94 12.43
CA VAL A 138 -10.91 -29.49 11.49
C VAL A 138 -12.28 -29.94 11.99
N PRO A 139 -13.22 -29.02 12.29
CA PRO A 139 -14.54 -29.34 12.78
C PRO A 139 -15.37 -30.08 11.71
N LYS A 140 -16.22 -31.01 12.17
CA LYS A 140 -17.21 -31.68 11.32
C LYS A 140 -18.56 -31.04 11.55
N PHE A 141 -19.09 -30.33 10.56
CA PHE A 141 -20.39 -29.69 10.68
C PHE A 141 -21.54 -30.71 10.49
N PRO A 142 -22.57 -30.66 11.36
CA PRO A 142 -23.72 -31.56 11.28
C PRO A 142 -24.59 -31.25 10.07
N TYR A 143 -24.79 -29.96 9.75
CA TYR A 143 -25.53 -29.52 8.58
C TYR A 143 -24.61 -29.36 7.36
N LEU A 144 -25.12 -29.74 6.20
CA LEU A 144 -24.44 -29.70 4.91
C LEU A 144 -25.18 -28.77 3.96
N PRO A 145 -24.66 -27.55 3.71
CA PRO A 145 -25.17 -26.75 2.61
C PRO A 145 -24.88 -27.44 1.26
N PRO A 146 -25.64 -27.10 0.20
CA PRO A 146 -25.35 -27.51 -1.17
C PRO A 146 -23.87 -27.30 -1.54
N LEU A 147 -23.32 -28.18 -2.38
CA LEU A 147 -21.91 -28.16 -2.79
C LEU A 147 -21.50 -26.79 -3.35
N ALA A 148 -22.35 -26.18 -4.17
CA ALA A 148 -22.11 -24.87 -4.76
C ALA A 148 -21.86 -23.79 -3.70
N ILE A 149 -22.69 -23.72 -2.65
CA ILE A 149 -22.55 -22.73 -1.57
C ILE A 149 -21.25 -22.97 -0.78
N ARG A 150 -20.90 -24.24 -0.54
CA ARG A 150 -19.67 -24.61 0.16
C ARG A 150 -18.40 -24.15 -0.56
N ILE A 151 -18.41 -24.10 -1.89
CA ILE A 151 -17.26 -23.69 -2.70
C ILE A 151 -17.29 -22.18 -2.98
N ILE A 152 -18.44 -21.65 -3.38
CA ILE A 152 -18.59 -20.25 -3.81
C ILE A 152 -18.45 -19.29 -2.63
N ALA A 153 -19.00 -19.60 -1.46
CA ALA A 153 -18.96 -18.67 -0.32
C ALA A 153 -17.53 -18.38 0.17
N PRO A 154 -16.65 -19.38 0.38
CA PRO A 154 -15.24 -19.11 0.71
C PRO A 154 -14.49 -18.37 -0.40
N LEU A 155 -14.74 -18.69 -1.67
CA LEU A 155 -14.11 -18.01 -2.80
C LEU A 155 -14.52 -16.54 -2.88
N LEU A 156 -15.81 -16.23 -2.70
CA LEU A 156 -16.30 -14.85 -2.65
C LEU A 156 -15.74 -14.11 -1.43
N ALA A 157 -15.70 -14.74 -0.25
CA ALA A 157 -15.11 -14.13 0.94
C ALA A 157 -13.62 -13.82 0.73
N LEU A 158 -12.87 -14.74 0.10
CA LEU A 158 -11.47 -14.53 -0.25
C LEU A 158 -11.31 -13.41 -1.29
N ALA A 159 -12.13 -13.38 -2.33
CA ALA A 159 -12.06 -12.37 -3.39
C ALA A 159 -12.41 -10.98 -2.87
N LEU A 160 -13.48 -10.85 -2.08
CA LEU A 160 -13.91 -9.59 -1.48
C LEU A 160 -12.92 -9.11 -0.41
N GLY A 161 -12.46 -10.01 0.46
CA GLY A 161 -11.45 -9.68 1.48
C GLY A 161 -10.11 -9.30 0.85
N GLY A 162 -9.66 -10.05 -0.17
CA GLY A 162 -8.46 -9.73 -0.93
C GLY A 162 -8.57 -8.40 -1.68
N TYR A 163 -9.71 -8.13 -2.33
CA TYR A 163 -9.98 -6.84 -2.93
C TYR A 163 -9.93 -5.71 -1.90
N TRP A 164 -10.57 -5.88 -0.75
CA TRP A 164 -10.57 -4.88 0.32
C TRP A 164 -9.16 -4.58 0.83
N LEU A 165 -8.32 -5.60 1.00
CA LEU A 165 -6.93 -5.47 1.43
C LEU A 165 -6.03 -4.81 0.37
N ILE A 166 -6.23 -5.15 -0.91
CA ILE A 166 -5.43 -4.64 -2.04
C ILE A 166 -5.89 -3.25 -2.46
N ARG A 167 -7.17 -2.91 -2.32
CA ARG A 167 -7.76 -1.63 -2.71
C ARG A 167 -6.96 -0.40 -2.28
N PRO A 168 -6.48 -0.26 -1.02
CA PRO A 168 -5.66 0.89 -0.62
C PRO A 168 -4.27 0.91 -1.28
N MET A 169 -3.76 -0.25 -1.71
CA MET A 169 -2.49 -0.35 -2.44
C MET A 169 -2.66 -0.14 -3.94
N LEU A 170 -3.88 -0.22 -4.47
CA LEU A 170 -4.12 0.13 -5.87
C LEU A 170 -3.88 1.62 -6.05
N PRO A 171 -3.07 2.03 -7.04
CA PRO A 171 -2.77 3.43 -7.27
C PRO A 171 -4.09 4.19 -7.45
N ASN A 172 -4.30 5.18 -6.59
CA ASN A 172 -5.48 6.01 -6.59
C ASN A 172 -5.46 6.81 -7.91
N ARG A 173 -6.19 6.34 -8.93
CA ARG A 173 -6.20 6.92 -10.29
C ARG A 173 -6.69 8.38 -10.36
N ALA A 174 -6.98 8.99 -9.21
CA ALA A 174 -7.54 10.33 -9.09
C ALA A 174 -6.48 11.45 -9.11
N LEU A 175 -5.21 11.17 -8.82
CA LEU A 175 -4.19 12.22 -8.76
C LEU A 175 -3.41 12.29 -10.07
N THR A 176 -3.90 13.13 -10.96
CA THR A 176 -3.24 13.52 -12.20
C THR A 176 -2.13 14.52 -11.95
N ASN A 177 -0.98 14.36 -12.62
CA ASN A 177 -0.02 15.44 -12.76
C ASN A 177 -0.75 16.63 -13.40
N ALA A 178 -0.78 17.79 -12.76
CA ALA A 178 -1.49 18.95 -13.29
C ALA A 178 -0.51 20.09 -13.59
N LYS A 179 -0.55 20.60 -14.81
CA LYS A 179 0.23 21.76 -15.24
C LYS A 179 -0.74 22.89 -15.55
N ILE A 180 -0.75 23.92 -14.70
CA ILE A 180 -1.61 25.08 -14.85
C ILE A 180 -0.75 26.25 -15.30
N GLU A 181 -1.00 26.76 -16.49
CA GLU A 181 -0.33 27.94 -17.03
C GLU A 181 -1.34 29.08 -17.18
N VAL A 182 -0.97 30.26 -16.70
CA VAL A 182 -1.77 31.47 -16.81
C VAL A 182 -1.06 32.43 -17.75
N ILE A 183 -1.72 32.77 -18.86
CA ILE A 183 -1.26 33.76 -19.81
C ILE A 183 -2.19 34.97 -19.77
N ARG A 184 -1.61 36.17 -19.83
CA ARG A 184 -2.36 37.43 -19.82
C ARG A 184 -1.99 38.28 -21.00
N ARG A 185 -2.97 39.04 -21.50
CA ARG A 185 -2.72 40.01 -22.54
C ARG A 185 -1.80 41.14 -22.03
N SER A 186 -0.66 41.35 -22.68
CA SER A 186 0.27 42.44 -22.43
C SER A 186 0.26 43.44 -23.60
N PRO A 187 0.28 44.76 -23.30
CA PRO A 187 0.39 45.80 -24.33
C PRO A 187 1.83 45.95 -24.88
N SER A 188 2.85 45.40 -24.22
CA SER A 188 4.24 45.46 -24.66
C SER A 188 4.62 44.24 -25.50
N GLU A 189 5.37 44.44 -26.59
CA GLU A 189 6.00 43.35 -27.36
C GLU A 189 7.04 42.62 -26.50
N GLN A 190 6.58 41.58 -25.81
CA GLN A 190 7.43 40.64 -25.09
C GLN A 190 7.37 39.28 -25.79
N ALA A 191 8.42 38.47 -25.61
CA ALA A 191 8.53 37.16 -26.23
C ALA A 191 7.33 36.27 -25.84
N ALA A 192 6.57 35.84 -26.84
CA ALA A 192 5.42 34.98 -26.64
C ALA A 192 5.84 33.62 -26.04
N PRO A 193 5.12 33.09 -25.05
CA PRO A 193 5.40 31.76 -24.52
C PRO A 193 5.26 30.68 -25.60
N SER A 194 6.07 29.62 -25.52
CA SER A 194 5.98 28.51 -26.46
C SER A 194 4.73 27.66 -26.18
N LEU A 195 3.68 27.89 -26.96
CA LEU A 195 2.40 27.18 -26.87
C LEU A 195 2.30 25.94 -27.78
N ALA A 196 3.44 25.45 -28.29
CA ALA A 196 3.49 24.35 -29.26
C ALA A 196 2.85 23.04 -28.78
N TYR A 197 2.69 22.89 -27.45
CA TYR A 197 2.08 21.71 -26.83
C TYR A 197 0.55 21.69 -26.86
N LEU A 198 -0.12 22.78 -27.26
CA LEU A 198 -1.58 22.85 -27.38
C LEU A 198 -2.09 22.32 -28.74
N GLY A 199 -1.17 21.92 -29.62
CA GLY A 199 -1.46 21.58 -31.00
C GLY A 199 -1.21 22.76 -31.95
N PRO A 200 -0.85 22.48 -33.22
CA PRO A 200 -0.42 23.51 -34.16
C PRO A 200 -1.53 24.51 -34.51
N GLU A 201 -2.78 24.08 -34.61
CA GLU A 201 -3.91 24.95 -34.95
C GLU A 201 -4.21 25.98 -33.86
N PHE A 202 -4.27 25.55 -32.60
CA PHE A 202 -4.55 26.43 -31.47
C PHE A 202 -3.38 27.38 -31.19
N ALA A 203 -2.14 26.87 -31.30
CA ALA A 203 -0.94 27.70 -31.20
C ALA A 203 -0.88 28.77 -32.31
N TYR A 204 -1.36 28.46 -33.52
CA TYR A 204 -1.42 29.41 -34.62
C TYR A 204 -2.42 30.54 -34.35
N GLN A 205 -3.64 30.22 -33.89
CA GLN A 205 -4.66 31.20 -33.52
C GLN A 205 -4.18 32.16 -32.41
N LEU A 206 -3.43 31.66 -31.42
CA LEU A 206 -2.88 32.49 -30.35
C LEU A 206 -1.65 33.29 -30.77
N ARG A 207 -0.84 32.78 -31.73
CA ARG A 207 0.31 33.51 -32.28
C ARG A 207 -0.11 34.69 -33.13
N GLU A 208 -1.15 34.58 -33.94
CA GLU A 208 -1.69 35.71 -34.70
C GLU A 208 -2.13 36.87 -33.78
N ALA A 209 -2.45 36.59 -32.52
CA ALA A 209 -2.88 37.59 -31.54
C ALA A 209 -1.73 38.38 -30.87
N ASN A 210 -0.45 37.98 -31.02
CA ASN A 210 0.80 38.70 -30.67
C ASN A 210 0.85 39.52 -29.36
N LYS A 211 0.00 39.22 -28.37
CA LYS A 211 -0.23 40.10 -27.22
C LYS A 211 -0.26 39.35 -25.89
N TYR A 212 0.25 38.13 -25.78
CA TYR A 212 0.16 37.37 -24.52
C TYR A 212 1.52 37.12 -23.87
N VAL A 213 1.58 37.30 -22.55
CA VAL A 213 2.75 37.05 -21.71
C VAL A 213 2.37 36.00 -20.67
N ALA A 214 3.26 35.04 -20.43
CA ALA A 214 3.09 34.09 -19.33
C ALA A 214 3.25 34.81 -18.00
N VAL A 215 2.18 34.83 -17.19
CA VAL A 215 2.18 35.49 -15.88
C VAL A 215 2.56 34.51 -14.79
N SER A 216 2.13 33.26 -14.93
CA SER A 216 2.30 32.28 -13.87
C SER A 216 2.24 30.86 -14.39
N ARG A 217 3.01 29.98 -13.74
CA ARG A 217 3.01 28.54 -14.01
C ARG A 217 3.04 27.78 -12.69
N MET A 218 2.15 26.81 -12.58
CA MET A 218 2.03 25.92 -11.44
C MET A 218 2.06 24.47 -11.93
N ASP A 219 3.08 23.75 -11.47
CA ASP A 219 3.28 22.34 -11.82
C ASP A 219 3.02 21.49 -10.56
N PHE A 220 1.99 20.65 -10.62
CA PHE A 220 1.68 19.63 -9.63
C PHE A 220 2.25 18.30 -10.10
N ALA A 221 3.34 17.87 -9.46
CA ALA A 221 3.91 16.55 -9.66
C ALA A 221 3.26 15.55 -8.69
N THR A 222 2.65 14.51 -9.24
CA THR A 222 2.12 13.33 -8.54
C THR A 222 2.70 12.06 -9.18
N ASP A 223 2.59 10.93 -8.51
CA ASP A 223 2.99 9.62 -9.05
C ASP A 223 2.09 9.12 -10.20
N GLY A 224 1.12 9.93 -10.63
CA GLY A 224 0.15 9.56 -11.66
C GLY A 224 0.71 9.61 -13.08
N LYS A 225 0.45 8.60 -13.90
CA LYS A 225 0.87 8.59 -15.33
C LYS A 225 0.11 9.58 -16.21
N ASN A 226 -1.04 10.05 -15.75
CA ASN A 226 -1.87 10.97 -16.49
C ASN A 226 -1.37 12.40 -16.25
N GLN A 227 -1.34 13.20 -17.31
CA GLN A 227 -1.06 14.63 -17.24
C GLN A 227 -2.30 15.43 -17.66
N VAL A 228 -2.68 16.39 -16.84
CA VAL A 228 -3.69 17.41 -17.11
C VAL A 228 -2.97 18.71 -17.36
N ARG A 229 -3.32 19.37 -18.45
CA ARG A 229 -2.79 20.69 -18.79
C ARG A 229 -3.95 21.68 -18.84
N VAL A 230 -3.84 22.74 -18.05
CA VAL A 230 -4.87 23.76 -17.94
C VAL A 230 -4.23 25.06 -18.38
N LEU A 231 -4.78 25.67 -19.41
CA LEU A 231 -4.38 27.01 -19.82
C LEU A 231 -5.49 27.98 -19.43
N LEU A 232 -5.12 29.00 -18.66
CA LEU A 232 -5.99 30.11 -18.31
C LEU A 232 -5.55 31.34 -19.11
N ILE A 233 -6.41 31.82 -20.01
CA ILE A 233 -6.17 33.00 -20.85
C ILE A 233 -6.97 34.17 -20.29
N VAL A 234 -6.30 35.26 -19.92
CA VAL A 234 -6.95 36.48 -19.40
C VAL A 234 -6.83 37.61 -20.42
N ASP A 235 -7.94 37.97 -21.07
CA ASP A 235 -7.99 39.09 -22.03
C ASP A 235 -8.27 40.43 -21.35
N ASP A 236 -8.91 40.40 -20.18
CA ASP A 236 -9.39 41.58 -19.47
C ASP A 236 -8.28 42.30 -18.68
N PRO A 237 -8.41 43.63 -18.50
CA PRO A 237 -7.47 44.40 -17.68
C PRO A 237 -7.51 43.99 -16.19
N GLN A 238 -8.64 43.47 -15.70
CA GLN A 238 -8.79 42.98 -14.33
C GLN A 238 -9.28 41.53 -14.36
N PRO A 239 -8.51 40.57 -13.80
CA PRO A 239 -8.96 39.19 -13.80
C PRO A 239 -10.07 38.98 -12.77
N THR A 240 -11.08 38.16 -13.09
CA THR A 240 -12.16 37.81 -12.16
C THR A 240 -11.85 36.49 -11.47
N ALA A 241 -12.18 36.40 -10.17
CA ALA A 241 -12.00 35.17 -9.42
C ALA A 241 -12.96 34.09 -9.92
N HIS A 242 -12.45 32.87 -10.12
CA HIS A 242 -13.26 31.75 -10.59
C HIS A 242 -12.72 30.41 -10.09
N THR A 243 -13.61 29.47 -9.87
CA THR A 243 -13.28 28.11 -9.44
C THR A 243 -13.50 27.15 -10.61
N PHE A 244 -12.42 26.65 -11.17
CA PHE A 244 -12.42 25.73 -12.31
C PHE A 244 -12.48 24.30 -11.83
N VAL A 245 -13.31 23.47 -12.47
CA VAL A 245 -13.30 22.03 -12.29
C VAL A 245 -12.31 21.43 -13.29
N LEU A 246 -11.20 20.86 -12.81
CA LEU A 246 -10.18 20.32 -13.69
C LEU A 246 -10.67 19.05 -14.40
N PRO A 247 -10.21 18.75 -15.62
CA PRO A 247 -10.42 17.44 -16.21
C PRO A 247 -9.53 16.38 -15.55
N ARG A 248 -9.89 15.09 -15.68
CA ARG A 248 -9.06 13.95 -15.22
C ARG A 248 -7.90 13.63 -16.15
N THR A 249 -7.92 14.08 -17.40
CA THR A 249 -6.88 13.85 -18.42
C THR A 249 -6.99 14.87 -19.54
N GLY A 250 -5.87 15.17 -20.19
CA GLY A 250 -5.88 15.98 -21.42
C GLY A 250 -5.65 17.46 -21.17
N THR A 251 -5.95 18.25 -22.21
CA THR A 251 -5.75 19.71 -22.20
C THR A 251 -7.12 20.39 -22.15
N VAL A 252 -7.25 21.37 -21.26
CA VAL A 252 -8.41 22.27 -21.21
C VAL A 252 -7.94 23.72 -21.27
N VAL A 253 -8.66 24.52 -22.05
CA VAL A 253 -8.40 25.95 -22.19
C VAL A 253 -9.61 26.74 -21.70
N TYR A 254 -9.38 27.60 -20.72
CA TYR A 254 -10.36 28.56 -20.23
C TYR A 254 -9.91 29.96 -20.62
N ARG A 255 -10.85 30.77 -21.12
CA ARG A 255 -10.60 32.15 -21.51
C ARG A 255 -11.55 33.10 -20.80
N GLN A 256 -11.00 34.16 -20.22
CA GLN A 256 -11.75 35.26 -19.64
C GLN A 256 -11.87 36.38 -20.67
N HIS A 257 -13.11 36.78 -20.96
CA HIS A 257 -13.43 37.92 -21.81
C HIS A 257 -14.67 38.64 -21.25
N GLU A 258 -14.59 39.96 -21.08
CA GLU A 258 -15.67 40.79 -20.54
C GLU A 258 -16.15 40.35 -19.16
N GLY A 259 -15.24 39.87 -18.32
CA GLY A 259 -15.50 39.40 -16.96
C GLY A 259 -16.07 37.98 -16.86
N VAL A 260 -16.31 37.30 -18.00
CA VAL A 260 -16.89 35.95 -18.04
C VAL A 260 -15.84 34.92 -18.48
N TRP A 261 -15.75 33.82 -17.74
CA TRP A 261 -14.93 32.67 -18.11
C TRP A 261 -15.70 31.71 -19.02
N LYS A 262 -15.10 31.34 -20.16
CA LYS A 262 -15.63 30.35 -21.09
C LYS A 262 -14.61 29.23 -21.30
N GLU A 263 -15.12 28.01 -21.39
CA GLU A 263 -14.33 26.84 -21.79
C GLU A 263 -14.28 26.79 -23.33
N GLU A 264 -13.10 27.04 -23.90
CA GLU A 264 -12.92 27.05 -25.37
C GLU A 264 -12.57 25.67 -25.92
N GLN A 265 -11.88 24.85 -25.12
CA GLN A 265 -11.48 23.50 -25.52
C GLN A 265 -11.51 22.55 -24.33
N SER A 266 -12.20 21.41 -24.49
CA SER A 266 -12.25 20.33 -23.50
C SER A 266 -11.90 18.99 -24.14
N GLY A 267 -10.71 18.47 -23.85
CA GLY A 267 -10.29 17.14 -24.31
C GLY A 267 -10.51 16.02 -23.30
N GLY A 268 -11.16 16.27 -22.16
CA GLY A 268 -11.07 15.41 -20.97
C GLY A 268 -12.40 14.99 -20.35
N LYS A 269 -12.36 13.93 -19.53
CA LYS A 269 -13.49 13.56 -18.64
C LYS A 269 -13.49 14.47 -17.41
N PRO A 270 -14.66 14.90 -16.89
CA PRO A 270 -14.74 15.77 -15.72
C PRO A 270 -14.12 15.13 -14.47
N SER A 271 -13.49 15.94 -13.61
CA SER A 271 -12.97 15.53 -12.29
C SER A 271 -13.70 16.21 -11.14
N ASP A 272 -13.42 15.77 -9.92
CA ASP A 272 -13.94 16.39 -8.68
C ASP A 272 -12.92 17.37 -8.07
N ILE A 273 -11.81 17.63 -8.77
CA ILE A 273 -10.74 18.54 -8.32
C ILE A 273 -11.08 19.94 -8.81
N SER A 274 -11.11 20.91 -7.90
CA SER A 274 -11.32 22.30 -8.24
C SER A 274 -10.10 23.18 -7.93
N VAL A 275 -9.90 24.19 -8.77
CA VAL A 275 -8.85 25.19 -8.62
C VAL A 275 -9.48 26.56 -8.61
N SER A 276 -9.25 27.31 -7.53
CA SER A 276 -9.73 28.67 -7.40
C SER A 276 -8.62 29.64 -7.78
N PHE A 277 -8.91 30.49 -8.77
CA PHE A 277 -8.07 31.61 -9.17
C PHE A 277 -8.51 32.86 -8.39
N THR A 278 -7.58 33.53 -7.69
CA THR A 278 -7.87 34.76 -6.93
C THR A 278 -7.14 35.98 -7.52
N ALA A 279 -7.91 37.05 -7.77
CA ALA A 279 -7.49 38.22 -8.55
C ALA A 279 -6.41 39.10 -7.88
N PHE A 280 -6.25 39.02 -6.55
CA PHE A 280 -5.49 40.03 -5.80
C PHE A 280 -3.99 39.73 -5.61
N ASN A 281 -3.50 38.53 -5.93
CA ASN A 281 -2.07 38.17 -5.88
C ASN A 281 -1.72 36.94 -6.73
N SER A 282 -2.42 36.73 -7.86
CA SER A 282 -2.24 35.57 -8.75
C SER A 282 -2.36 34.21 -8.04
N THR A 283 -2.93 34.15 -6.84
CA THR A 283 -2.92 32.95 -6.00
C THR A 283 -3.89 31.87 -6.47
N LEU A 284 -3.36 30.74 -6.93
CA LEU A 284 -4.11 29.52 -7.22
C LEU A 284 -4.19 28.69 -5.93
N GLN A 285 -5.41 28.38 -5.50
CA GLN A 285 -5.66 27.46 -4.39
C GLN A 285 -6.35 26.21 -4.93
N THR A 286 -5.76 25.04 -4.69
CA THR A 286 -6.38 23.74 -4.97
C THR A 286 -7.28 23.34 -3.81
N GLN A 287 -8.53 22.99 -4.11
CA GLN A 287 -9.42 22.34 -3.14
C GLN A 287 -9.68 20.92 -3.63
N GLY A 288 -9.24 19.93 -2.85
CA GLY A 288 -9.44 18.52 -3.16
C GLY A 288 -9.50 17.67 -1.88
N PRO A 289 -10.16 16.50 -1.93
CA PRO A 289 -10.48 15.70 -0.74
C PRO A 289 -9.25 15.17 0.04
N CYS A 290 -8.04 15.26 -0.52
CA CYS A 290 -6.81 14.77 0.11
C CYS A 290 -5.70 15.83 0.27
N CYS A 291 -5.90 17.07 -0.16
CA CYS A 291 -4.89 18.11 -0.04
C CYS A 291 -5.36 19.14 0.97
N SER A 292 -4.83 19.07 2.20
CA SER A 292 -4.78 20.24 3.09
C SER A 292 -4.28 21.43 2.29
N SER A 293 -5.00 22.56 2.35
CA SER A 293 -4.76 23.79 1.58
C SER A 293 -3.26 24.09 1.40
N MET A 294 -2.70 23.75 0.24
CA MET A 294 -1.35 24.17 -0.12
C MET A 294 -1.45 25.54 -0.79
N SER A 295 -1.18 26.59 -0.03
CA SER A 295 -0.94 27.93 -0.59
C SER A 295 0.51 27.99 -1.08
N SER A 296 0.75 27.85 -2.37
CA SER A 296 2.04 28.24 -2.96
C SER A 296 1.96 29.73 -3.31
N GLY A 297 2.77 30.55 -2.61
CA GLY A 297 2.97 31.95 -2.97
C GLY A 297 3.77 32.07 -4.26
N PHE A 298 3.42 33.02 -5.12
CA PHE A 298 4.06 33.25 -6.41
C PHE A 298 5.45 33.85 -6.20
N ALA A 299 6.47 33.24 -6.80
CA ALA A 299 7.70 33.94 -7.09
C ALA A 299 7.48 34.73 -8.39
N PRO A 300 7.56 36.07 -8.39
CA PRO A 300 7.51 36.84 -9.63
C PRO A 300 8.73 36.48 -10.50
N TYR A 301 8.49 36.10 -11.75
CA TYR A 301 9.54 36.10 -12.76
C TYR A 301 9.99 37.56 -12.99
N ARG A 302 11.29 37.81 -12.85
CA ARG A 302 11.95 38.98 -13.44
C ARG A 302 12.35 38.68 -14.87
#